data_AF-A0A4R5DJ43-F1
#
_entry.id   AF-A0A4R5DJ43-F1
#
_cell.length_a   1.000
_cell.length_b   1.000
_cell.length_c   1.000
_cell.angle_alpha   90.00
_cell.angle_beta   90.00
_cell.angle_gamma   90.00
#
_symmetry.space_group_name_H-M   'P 1'
#
loop_
_entity.id
_entity.type
_entity.pdbx_description
1 polymer ?
#
loop_
_entity_poly.entity_id
_entity_poly.type
_entity_poly.pdbx_seq_one_letter_code
_entity_poly.pdbx_strand_id
1 'polypeptide(L)'
;MQTWDVMRRDDIGNTFHVAAHDSRISALAQVLVFESGPRHRQVYWVEGPPGPAVRTNRDLYLVFLQLGQEARAASWSLSAFLRSLWKVGTPLAGRPDLEPDDVAAMFAAAATTPPADFDPAWSGKDLSLPGDEPEGYADWERVLLSQIADLEDFLTAPPGPRARFGVDAPRPPGS
;
A
#
# COMPACT_ATOMS: atom_id res chain seq x y z
N MET A 1 15.93 -8.49 24.22
CA MET A 1 15.12 -7.79 23.20
C MET A 1 14.53 -8.87 22.32
N GLN A 2 13.23 -8.89 22.10
CA GLN A 2 12.63 -9.83 21.16
C GLN A 2 12.70 -9.23 19.76
N THR A 3 13.11 -10.01 18.77
CA THR A 3 13.29 -9.58 17.37
C THR A 3 12.33 -10.34 16.45
N TRP A 4 11.99 -9.71 15.33
CA TRP A 4 11.27 -10.31 14.22
C TRP A 4 12.22 -10.43 13.02
N ASP A 5 12.42 -11.66 12.57
CA ASP A 5 13.36 -12.02 11.53
C ASP A 5 12.63 -12.19 10.20
N VAL A 6 13.13 -11.52 9.16
CA VAL A 6 12.70 -11.76 7.78
C VAL A 6 13.51 -12.91 7.24
N MET A 7 12.80 -13.96 6.82
CA MET A 7 13.37 -15.17 6.28
C MET A 7 13.07 -15.27 4.78
N ARG A 8 13.96 -15.91 4.03
CA ARG A 8 13.79 -16.19 2.61
C ARG A 8 14.06 -17.65 2.32
N ARG A 9 13.25 -18.27 1.48
CA ARG A 9 13.52 -19.56 0.85
C ARG A 9 13.79 -19.36 -0.63
N ASP A 10 14.88 -19.92 -1.13
CA ASP A 10 15.18 -19.95 -2.57
C ASP A 10 14.41 -21.06 -3.30
N ASP A 11 14.61 -21.16 -4.62
CA ASP A 11 13.90 -22.11 -5.48
C ASP A 11 14.40 -23.56 -5.35
N ILE A 12 15.54 -23.78 -4.69
CA ILE A 12 16.09 -25.10 -4.37
C ILE A 12 15.84 -25.51 -2.91
N GLY A 13 15.16 -24.67 -2.13
CA GLY A 13 14.67 -24.96 -0.78
C GLY A 13 15.57 -24.51 0.36
N ASN A 14 16.67 -23.80 0.10
CA ASN A 14 17.53 -23.28 1.16
C ASN A 14 16.87 -22.08 1.84
N THR A 15 16.96 -22.07 3.17
CA THR A 15 16.44 -20.97 4.01
C THR A 15 17.58 -20.04 4.42
N PHE A 16 17.35 -18.74 4.30
CA PHE A 16 18.29 -17.69 4.68
C PHE A 16 17.61 -16.70 5.62
N HIS A 17 18.35 -16.23 6.62
CA HIS A 17 18.01 -15.03 7.38
C HIS A 17 18.38 -13.80 6.53
N VAL A 18 17.42 -12.90 6.35
CA VAL A 18 17.56 -11.70 5.50
C VAL A 18 17.84 -10.47 6.35
N ALA A 19 17.06 -10.28 7.41
CA ALA A 19 17.14 -9.12 8.30
C ALA A 19 16.46 -9.40 9.63
N ALA A 20 16.80 -8.63 10.66
CA ALA A 20 16.13 -8.61 11.95
C ALA A 20 15.53 -7.21 12.21
N HIS A 21 14.35 -7.17 12.81
CA HIS A 21 13.61 -5.95 13.14
C HIS A 21 13.15 -5.96 14.59
N ASP A 22 13.04 -4.76 15.16
CA ASP A 22 12.51 -4.55 16.51
C ASP A 22 10.98 -4.56 16.55
N SER A 23 10.32 -4.58 15.38
CA SER A 23 8.86 -4.64 15.28
C SER A 23 8.38 -5.59 14.19
N ARG A 24 7.25 -6.26 14.46
CA ARG A 24 6.56 -7.12 13.49
C ARG A 24 6.12 -6.34 12.25
N ILE A 25 5.62 -5.11 12.41
CA ILE A 25 5.15 -4.26 11.31
C ILE A 25 6.30 -3.95 10.35
N SER A 26 7.49 -3.62 10.87
CA SER A 26 8.68 -3.35 10.05
C SER A 26 9.16 -4.59 9.29
N ALA A 27 9.13 -5.76 9.93
CA ALA A 27 9.49 -7.03 9.28
C ALA A 27 8.49 -7.38 8.16
N LEU A 28 7.18 -7.28 8.43
CA LEU A 28 6.12 -7.51 7.43
C LEU A 28 6.20 -6.50 6.28
N ALA A 29 6.47 -5.23 6.58
CA ALA A 29 6.64 -4.19 5.57
C ALA A 29 7.78 -4.55 4.62
N GLN A 30 8.92 -5.03 5.14
CA GLN A 30 10.03 -5.46 4.30
C GLN A 30 9.67 -6.66 3.40
N VAL A 31 8.88 -7.62 3.91
CA VAL A 31 8.35 -8.73 3.09
C VAL A 31 7.49 -8.18 1.94
N LEU A 32 6.59 -7.23 2.20
CA LEU A 32 5.78 -6.60 1.14
C LEU A 32 6.63 -5.86 0.10
N VAL A 33 7.72 -5.20 0.52
CA VAL A 33 8.65 -4.56 -0.42
C VAL A 33 9.32 -5.60 -1.33
N PHE A 34 9.74 -6.75 -0.80
CA PHE A 34 10.32 -7.81 -1.63
C PHE A 34 9.31 -8.42 -2.60
N GLU A 35 8.12 -8.79 -2.10
CA GLU A 35 7.08 -9.46 -2.88
C GLU A 35 6.41 -8.54 -3.92
N SER A 36 6.48 -7.22 -3.76
CA SER A 36 5.97 -6.25 -4.74
C SER A 36 6.95 -5.92 -5.88
N GLY A 37 8.13 -6.53 -5.86
CA GLY A 37 9.13 -6.42 -6.92
C GLY A 37 8.81 -7.28 -8.16
N PRO A 38 9.78 -7.41 -9.08
CA PRO A 38 9.66 -8.33 -10.21
C PRO A 38 9.37 -9.75 -9.75
N ARG A 39 8.52 -10.47 -10.49
CA ARG A 39 8.17 -11.87 -10.18
C ARG A 39 9.42 -12.72 -9.97
N HIS A 40 9.50 -13.35 -8.81
CA HIS A 40 10.57 -14.27 -8.43
C HIS A 40 10.01 -15.58 -7.90
N ARG A 41 10.87 -16.61 -7.81
CA ARG A 41 10.53 -17.91 -7.21
C ARG A 41 10.87 -18.00 -5.72
N GLN A 42 11.46 -16.94 -5.17
CA GLN A 42 11.76 -16.84 -3.75
C GLN A 42 10.49 -16.59 -2.96
N VAL A 43 10.44 -17.07 -1.72
CA VAL A 43 9.34 -16.82 -0.79
C VAL A 43 9.92 -16.14 0.45
N TYR A 44 9.30 -15.05 0.89
CA TYR A 44 9.68 -14.33 2.10
C TYR A 44 8.62 -14.51 3.20
N TRP A 45 9.06 -14.65 4.46
CA TRP A 45 8.17 -14.69 5.63
C TRP A 45 8.81 -14.08 6.86
N VAL A 46 8.02 -13.88 7.92
CA VAL A 46 8.48 -13.35 9.21
C VAL A 46 8.46 -14.46 10.26
N GLU A 47 9.55 -14.60 11.00
CA GLU A 47 9.65 -15.40 12.22
C GLU A 47 9.85 -14.49 13.43
N GLY A 48 9.24 -14.79 14.57
CA GLY A 48 9.38 -13.96 15.76
C GLY A 48 8.35 -14.31 16.85
N PRO A 49 8.28 -13.50 17.91
CA PRO A 49 7.31 -13.67 18.99
C PRO A 49 5.87 -13.77 18.47
N PRO A 50 5.03 -14.60 19.13
CA PRO A 50 3.62 -14.73 18.77
C PRO A 50 2.81 -13.49 19.15
N GLY A 51 1.75 -13.25 18.39
CA GLY A 51 0.75 -12.20 18.64
C GLY A 51 0.90 -10.97 17.74
N PRO A 52 -0.20 -10.22 17.55
CA PRO A 52 -0.20 -9.03 16.72
C PRO A 52 0.41 -7.83 17.45
N ALA A 53 1.07 -6.96 16.71
CA ALA A 53 1.54 -5.67 17.20
C ALA A 53 0.38 -4.68 17.36
N VAL A 54 -0.60 -4.75 16.46
CA VAL A 54 -1.80 -3.91 16.40
C VAL A 54 -3.01 -4.75 16.82
N ARG A 55 -3.62 -4.42 17.96
CA ARG A 55 -4.74 -5.19 18.51
C ARG A 55 -6.10 -4.54 18.29
N THR A 56 -6.11 -3.22 18.09
CA THR A 56 -7.32 -2.43 17.97
C THR A 56 -7.24 -1.43 16.83
N ASN A 57 -8.39 -0.94 16.37
CA ASN A 57 -8.43 0.15 15.39
C ASN A 57 -7.70 1.39 15.89
N ARG A 58 -7.75 1.68 17.20
CA ARG A 58 -7.00 2.80 17.80
C ARG A 58 -5.49 2.64 17.62
N ASP A 59 -4.97 1.43 17.81
CA ASP A 59 -3.55 1.15 17.59
C ASP A 59 -3.17 1.40 16.13
N LEU A 60 -4.01 0.95 15.20
CA LEU A 60 -3.82 1.17 13.77
C LEU A 60 -3.82 2.66 13.40
N TYR A 61 -4.75 3.44 13.96
CA TYR A 61 -4.77 4.89 13.77
C TYR A 61 -3.51 5.58 14.28
N LEU A 62 -2.96 5.13 15.43
CA LEU A 62 -1.72 5.69 15.96
C LEU A 62 -0.51 5.38 15.06
N VAL A 63 -0.47 4.17 14.47
CA VAL A 63 0.54 3.84 13.46
C VAL A 63 0.44 4.76 12.25
N PHE A 64 -0.77 4.97 11.70
CA PHE A 64 -0.96 5.86 10.55
C PHE A 64 -0.62 7.32 10.86
N LEU A 65 -0.92 7.79 12.07
CA LEU A 65 -0.56 9.13 12.50
C LEU A 65 0.97 9.31 12.49
N GLN A 66 1.70 8.33 13.03
CA GLN A 66 3.17 8.35 13.04
C GLN A 66 3.74 8.32 11.62
N LEU A 67 3.28 7.38 10.78
CA LEU A 67 3.71 7.28 9.38
C LEU A 67 3.43 8.56 8.59
N GLY A 68 2.29 9.22 8.83
CA GLY A 68 1.95 10.48 8.17
C GLY A 68 2.91 11.62 8.50
N GLN A 69 3.44 11.67 9.73
CA GLN A 69 4.46 12.65 10.11
C GLN A 69 5.79 12.39 9.38
N GLU A 70 6.17 11.12 9.28
CA GLU A 70 7.41 10.70 8.60
C GLU A 70 7.35 10.91 7.08
N ALA A 71 6.24 10.53 6.44
CA ALA A 71 6.04 10.70 5.00
C ALA A 71 6.03 12.18 4.59
N ARG A 72 5.46 13.05 5.42
CA ARG A 72 5.50 14.50 5.19
C ARG A 72 6.92 15.04 5.23
N ALA A 73 7.78 14.52 6.11
CA ALA A 73 9.20 14.89 6.15
C ALA A 73 9.94 14.45 4.87
N ALA A 74 9.55 13.32 4.27
CA ALA A 74 10.10 12.82 3.01
C ALA A 74 9.60 13.54 1.75
N SER A 75 8.68 14.51 1.88
CA SER A 75 8.18 15.37 0.78
C SER A 75 7.55 14.61 -0.40
N TRP A 76 6.90 13.48 -0.16
CA TRP A 76 6.14 12.77 -1.19
C TRP A 76 4.82 13.48 -1.50
N SER A 77 4.45 13.54 -2.78
CA SER A 77 3.08 13.93 -3.15
C SER A 77 2.11 12.80 -2.79
N LEU A 78 0.82 13.15 -2.59
CA LEU A 78 -0.20 12.15 -2.34
C LEU A 78 -0.28 11.11 -3.47
N SER A 79 -0.19 11.55 -4.73
CA SER A 79 -0.14 10.64 -5.90
C SER A 79 1.06 9.68 -5.85
N ALA A 80 2.25 10.16 -5.46
CA ALA A 80 3.40 9.27 -5.28
C ALA A 80 3.14 8.23 -4.18
N PHE A 81 2.63 8.65 -3.03
CA PHE A 81 2.31 7.73 -1.94
C PHE A 81 1.27 6.68 -2.35
N LEU A 82 0.18 7.07 -3.03
CA LEU A 82 -0.86 6.14 -3.48
C LEU A 82 -0.33 5.14 -4.51
N ARG A 83 0.57 5.55 -5.43
CA ARG A 83 1.22 4.62 -6.37
C ARG A 83 2.17 3.64 -5.66
N SER A 84 2.88 4.08 -4.63
CA SER A 84 3.64 3.17 -3.77
C SER A 84 2.71 2.20 -3.04
N LEU A 85 1.60 2.68 -2.50
CA LEU A 85 0.61 1.89 -1.77
C LEU A 85 -0.03 0.81 -2.66
N TRP A 86 -0.46 1.17 -3.87
CA TRP A 86 -0.97 0.24 -4.89
C TRP A 86 0.05 -0.88 -5.18
N LYS A 87 1.32 -0.50 -5.43
CA LYS A 87 2.40 -1.44 -5.71
C LYS A 87 2.62 -2.44 -4.56
N VAL A 88 2.78 -1.95 -3.33
CA VAL A 88 3.06 -2.82 -2.17
C VAL A 88 1.84 -3.60 -1.68
N GLY A 89 0.63 -3.21 -2.07
CA GLY A 89 -0.59 -3.97 -1.77
C GLY A 89 -0.80 -5.18 -2.69
N THR A 90 -0.17 -5.21 -3.88
CA THR A 90 -0.34 -6.31 -4.86
C THR A 90 -0.13 -7.72 -4.29
N PRO A 91 0.88 -7.99 -3.43
CA PRO A 91 1.07 -9.31 -2.80
C PRO A 91 -0.09 -9.78 -1.90
N LEU A 92 -0.97 -8.85 -1.49
CA LEU A 92 -2.12 -9.14 -0.63
C LEU A 92 -3.37 -9.55 -1.41
N ALA A 93 -3.36 -9.46 -2.75
CA ALA A 93 -4.54 -9.68 -3.60
C ALA A 93 -5.20 -11.06 -3.43
N GLY A 94 -4.42 -12.08 -3.07
CA GLY A 94 -4.92 -13.45 -2.85
C GLY A 94 -5.38 -13.73 -1.42
N ARG A 95 -5.31 -12.77 -0.50
CA ARG A 95 -5.69 -12.97 0.90
C ARG A 95 -7.17 -12.62 1.09
N PRO A 96 -7.98 -13.53 1.69
CA PRO A 96 -9.39 -13.27 1.92
C PRO A 96 -9.61 -12.20 3.00
N ASP A 97 -8.74 -12.18 4.00
CA ASP A 97 -8.77 -11.26 5.14
C ASP A 97 -7.37 -10.74 5.43
N LEU A 98 -7.29 -9.53 5.98
CA LEU A 98 -6.05 -8.92 6.42
C LEU A 98 -6.09 -8.69 7.93
N GLU A 99 -5.00 -9.05 8.61
CA GLU A 99 -4.82 -8.64 10.00
C GLU A 99 -4.49 -7.13 10.05
N PRO A 100 -4.78 -6.42 11.16
CA PRO A 100 -4.39 -5.02 11.32
C PRO A 100 -2.88 -4.78 11.13
N ASP A 101 -2.05 -5.77 11.47
CA ASP A 101 -0.60 -5.75 11.22
C ASP A 101 -0.26 -5.75 9.72
N ASP A 102 -1.01 -6.48 8.88
CA ASP A 102 -0.81 -6.49 7.43
C ASP A 102 -1.13 -5.12 6.84
N VAL A 103 -2.22 -4.50 7.30
CA VAL A 103 -2.61 -3.15 6.86
C VAL A 103 -1.57 -2.12 7.31
N ALA A 104 -1.14 -2.17 8.58
CA ALA A 104 -0.08 -1.29 9.09
C ALA A 104 1.23 -1.45 8.30
N ALA A 105 1.62 -2.70 8.02
CA ALA A 105 2.80 -3.02 7.24
C ALA A 105 2.71 -2.52 5.80
N MET A 106 1.53 -2.60 5.17
CA MET A 106 1.29 -2.09 3.82
C MET A 106 1.54 -0.57 3.75
N PHE A 107 1.06 0.20 4.72
CA PHE A 107 1.32 1.65 4.77
C PHE A 107 2.78 1.98 5.08
N ALA A 108 3.43 1.22 5.97
CA ALA A 108 4.85 1.40 6.28
C ALA A 108 5.75 1.05 5.08
N ALA A 109 5.43 -0.03 4.36
CA ALA A 109 6.11 -0.40 3.11
C ALA A 109 5.92 0.68 2.05
N ALA A 110 4.70 1.19 1.90
CA ALA A 110 4.39 2.26 0.95
C ALA A 110 5.29 3.47 1.20
N ALA A 111 5.40 3.93 2.46
CA ALA A 111 6.18 5.11 2.85
C ALA A 111 7.70 5.04 2.57
N THR A 112 8.23 3.86 2.26
CA THR A 112 9.66 3.66 1.97
C THR A 112 9.94 3.11 0.57
N THR A 113 8.88 2.75 -0.17
CA THR A 113 8.98 2.18 -1.51
C THR A 113 8.91 3.27 -2.57
N PRO A 114 9.85 3.34 -3.53
CA PRO A 114 9.73 4.25 -4.67
C PRO A 114 8.41 4.04 -5.40
N PRO A 115 7.67 5.12 -5.74
CA PRO A 115 6.39 5.01 -6.42
C PRO A 115 6.54 4.29 -7.75
N ALA A 116 5.56 3.44 -8.08
CA ALA A 116 5.43 2.93 -9.45
C ALA A 116 5.22 4.11 -10.41
N ASP A 117 5.69 4.01 -11.64
CA ASP A 117 5.38 5.00 -12.68
C ASP A 117 3.86 5.11 -12.88
N PHE A 118 3.38 6.30 -13.22
CA PHE A 118 1.98 6.48 -13.57
C PHE A 118 1.69 5.80 -14.91
N ASP A 119 0.64 4.99 -14.98
CA ASP A 119 0.15 4.38 -16.21
C ASP A 119 -1.03 5.20 -16.76
N PRO A 120 -0.89 5.85 -17.93
CA PRO A 120 -1.98 6.61 -18.55
C PRO A 120 -3.25 5.80 -18.81
N ALA A 121 -3.17 4.47 -18.89
CA ALA A 121 -4.35 3.63 -19.03
C ALA A 121 -5.29 3.70 -17.81
N TRP A 122 -4.79 4.10 -16.64
CA TRP A 122 -5.62 4.24 -15.44
C TRP A 122 -6.69 5.32 -15.59
N SER A 123 -6.38 6.44 -16.23
CA SER A 123 -7.37 7.52 -16.47
C SER A 123 -8.49 7.13 -17.45
N GLY A 124 -8.27 6.12 -18.28
CA GLY A 124 -9.25 5.64 -19.27
C GLY A 124 -10.03 4.41 -18.87
N LYS A 125 -9.80 3.87 -17.65
CA LYS A 125 -10.43 2.63 -17.19
C LYS A 125 -11.73 2.94 -16.45
N ASP A 126 -12.75 2.10 -16.65
CA ASP A 126 -13.92 2.07 -15.77
C ASP A 126 -13.49 1.56 -14.39
N LEU A 127 -13.49 2.47 -13.43
CA LEU A 127 -13.08 2.26 -12.04
C LEU A 127 -14.27 2.39 -11.09
N SER A 128 -15.50 2.35 -11.61
CA SER A 128 -16.70 2.34 -10.79
C SER A 128 -16.76 1.09 -9.91
N LEU A 129 -17.26 1.27 -8.69
CA LEU A 129 -17.53 0.15 -7.80
C LEU A 129 -18.78 -0.59 -8.27
N PRO A 130 -18.80 -1.93 -8.22
CA PRO A 130 -19.96 -2.72 -8.59
C PRO A 130 -21.13 -2.57 -7.59
N GLY A 131 -20.85 -2.12 -6.37
CA GLY A 131 -21.81 -1.86 -5.31
C GLY A 131 -21.50 -0.59 -4.52
N ASP A 132 -22.26 -0.35 -3.46
CA ASP A 132 -22.14 0.89 -2.66
C ASP A 132 -20.88 0.95 -1.80
N GLU A 133 -20.35 -0.22 -1.42
CA GLU A 133 -19.15 -0.36 -0.59
C GLU A 133 -18.13 -1.28 -1.27
N PRO A 134 -16.82 -1.03 -1.10
CA PRO A 134 -15.79 -1.88 -1.67
C PRO A 134 -15.71 -3.23 -0.95
N GLU A 135 -15.79 -4.32 -1.72
CA GLU A 135 -15.69 -5.69 -1.23
C GLU A 135 -14.38 -6.34 -1.69
N GLY A 136 -13.38 -6.32 -0.81
CA GLY A 136 -12.10 -7.00 -1.03
C GLY A 136 -11.12 -6.25 -1.93
N TYR A 137 -10.08 -6.98 -2.37
CA TYR A 137 -8.91 -6.37 -3.02
C TYR A 137 -9.22 -5.68 -4.36
N ALA A 138 -10.06 -6.30 -5.20
CA ALA A 138 -10.36 -5.75 -6.53
C ALA A 138 -11.03 -4.37 -6.43
N ASP A 139 -11.91 -4.20 -5.46
CA ASP A 139 -12.59 -2.92 -5.22
C ASP A 139 -11.68 -1.91 -4.54
N TRP A 140 -10.84 -2.35 -3.59
CA TRP A 140 -9.77 -1.52 -3.04
C TRP A 140 -8.83 -0.97 -4.13
N GLU A 141 -8.44 -1.82 -5.09
CA GLU A 141 -7.60 -1.42 -6.21
C GLU A 141 -8.32 -0.40 -7.10
N ARG A 142 -9.62 -0.60 -7.39
CA ARG A 142 -10.42 0.37 -8.14
C ARG A 142 -10.43 1.74 -7.47
N VAL A 143 -10.68 1.78 -6.15
CA VAL A 143 -10.68 3.02 -5.37
C VAL A 143 -9.33 3.71 -5.46
N LEU A 144 -8.23 2.98 -5.26
CA LEU A 144 -6.89 3.58 -5.33
C LEU A 144 -6.56 4.12 -6.71
N LEU A 145 -6.79 3.32 -7.76
CA LEU A 145 -6.52 3.76 -9.13
C LEU A 145 -7.39 4.97 -9.51
N SER A 146 -8.64 5.02 -9.01
CA SER A 146 -9.52 6.17 -9.21
C SER A 146 -8.93 7.43 -8.60
N GLN A 147 -8.47 7.36 -7.34
CA GLN A 147 -7.86 8.49 -6.66
C GLN A 147 -6.54 8.93 -7.31
N ILE A 148 -5.74 7.98 -7.81
CA ILE A 148 -4.50 8.28 -8.53
C ILE A 148 -4.81 9.02 -9.84
N ALA A 149 -5.78 8.52 -10.63
CA ALA A 149 -6.22 9.16 -11.87
C ALA A 149 -6.75 10.57 -11.62
N ASP A 150 -7.61 10.74 -10.60
CA ASP A 150 -8.18 12.05 -10.26
C ASP A 150 -7.09 13.07 -9.89
N LEU A 151 -6.06 12.65 -9.15
CA LEU A 151 -4.94 13.51 -8.80
C LEU A 151 -4.11 13.93 -10.02
N GLU A 152 -3.94 13.04 -11.00
CA GLU A 152 -3.25 13.36 -12.25
C GLU A 152 -4.06 14.34 -13.11
N ASP A 153 -5.37 14.12 -13.19
CA ASP A 153 -6.28 15.03 -13.90
C ASP A 153 -6.28 16.43 -13.26
N PHE A 154 -6.22 16.52 -11.92
CA PHE A 154 -6.10 17.81 -11.22
C PHE A 154 -4.74 18.50 -11.41
N LEU A 155 -3.66 17.79 -11.73
CA LEU A 155 -2.40 18.44 -12.12
C LEU A 155 -2.54 19.15 -13.47
N THR A 156 -3.33 18.57 -14.38
CA THR A 156 -3.58 19.10 -15.73
C THR A 156 -4.68 20.17 -15.74
N ALA A 157 -5.72 19.98 -14.94
CA ALA A 157 -6.88 20.85 -14.79
C ALA A 157 -7.18 21.11 -13.30
N PRO A 158 -6.45 22.03 -12.66
CA PRO A 158 -6.56 22.28 -11.23
C PRO A 158 -8.00 22.68 -10.83
N PRO A 159 -8.50 22.13 -9.72
CA PRO A 159 -9.86 22.42 -9.30
C PRO A 159 -9.97 23.86 -8.79
N GLY A 160 -11.10 24.49 -9.06
CA GLY A 160 -11.32 25.90 -8.72
C GLY A 160 -11.38 26.17 -7.19
N PRO A 161 -11.51 27.44 -6.76
CA PRO A 161 -11.44 27.85 -5.35
C PRO A 161 -12.47 27.20 -4.41
N ARG A 162 -13.50 26.56 -4.95
CA ARG A 162 -14.56 25.86 -4.20
C ARG A 162 -14.27 24.37 -3.97
N ALA A 163 -13.15 23.84 -4.46
CA ALA A 163 -12.76 22.43 -4.35
C ALA A 163 -12.81 21.86 -2.92
N ARG A 164 -12.62 22.71 -1.91
CA ARG A 164 -12.72 22.35 -0.49
C ARG A 164 -14.08 21.79 -0.05
N PHE A 165 -15.13 21.96 -0.87
CA PHE A 165 -16.47 21.44 -0.61
C PHE A 165 -16.78 20.12 -1.35
N GLY A 166 -15.77 19.52 -1.99
CA GLY A 166 -15.94 18.41 -2.92
C GLY A 166 -15.81 18.89 -4.36
N VAL A 167 -15.14 18.11 -5.19
CA VAL A 167 -14.96 18.36 -6.61
C VAL A 167 -14.75 17.02 -7.31
N ASP A 168 -15.41 16.84 -8.43
CA ASP A 168 -15.20 15.70 -9.30
C ASP A 168 -14.02 15.99 -10.24
N ALA A 169 -13.18 14.99 -10.51
CA ALA A 169 -12.13 15.13 -11.49
C ALA A 169 -12.72 15.29 -12.90
N PRO A 170 -12.13 16.14 -13.75
CA PRO A 170 -12.60 16.34 -15.12
C PRO A 170 -12.22 15.13 -15.99
N ARG A 171 -12.98 14.05 -15.86
CA ARG A 171 -12.73 12.81 -16.60
C ARG A 171 -13.16 12.93 -18.06
N PRO A 172 -12.49 12.25 -19.01
CA PRO A 172 -12.94 12.17 -20.40
C PRO A 172 -14.32 11.50 -20.49
N PRO A 173 -15.21 11.93 -21.40
CA PRO A 173 -16.50 11.28 -21.60
C PRO A 173 -16.34 9.77 -21.92
N GLY A 174 -17.03 8.90 -21.17
CA GLY A 174 -17.01 7.44 -21.38
C GLY A 174 -15.95 6.67 -20.57
N SER A 175 -15.35 7.32 -19.56
CA SER A 175 -14.62 6.67 -18.47
C SER A 175 -15.52 6.25 -17.32
#